data_AF-A0A8F7KQU7-F1
#
_entry.id   AF-A0A8F7KQU7-F1
#
_cell.length_a   1.000
_cell.length_b   1.000
_cell.length_c   1.000
_cell.angle_alpha   90.00
_cell.angle_beta   90.00
_cell.angle_gamma   90.00
#
_symmetry.space_group_name_H-M   'P 1'
#
loop_
_entity.id
_entity.type
_entity.pdbx_description
1 polymer ?
#
loop_
_entity_poly.entity_id
_entity_poly.type
_entity_poly.pdbx_seq_one_letter_code
_entity_poly.pdbx_strand_id
1 'polypeptide(L)'
;MRFSLFLNHSALALSLSIATSMFSNAQARVYEYTFTDINGAQKSVPESAPYLNPHGNFNALLIGGLDQQIRLTVTRDADNSAVYSTTTSIISVDDRISSAR
;
A
#
# COMPACT_ATOMS: atom_id res chain seq x y z
N MET A 1 -24.58 37.63 -39.72
CA MET A 1 -23.49 36.70 -40.10
C MET A 1 -22.23 37.18 -39.41
N ARG A 2 -21.43 36.44 -38.64
CA ARG A 2 -21.38 35.05 -38.14
C ARG A 2 -20.59 35.16 -36.82
N PHE A 3 -21.16 34.75 -35.69
CA PHE A 3 -20.39 34.47 -34.46
C PHE A 3 -20.21 32.95 -34.43
N SER A 4 -18.98 32.46 -34.57
CA SER A 4 -18.74 31.01 -34.51
C SER A 4 -17.48 30.68 -33.70
N LEU A 5 -17.75 29.89 -32.66
CA LEU A 5 -16.95 28.80 -32.10
C LEU A 5 -15.56 29.12 -31.55
N PHE A 6 -15.51 29.50 -30.27
CA PHE A 6 -14.35 29.28 -29.40
C PHE A 6 -14.75 28.68 -28.05
N LEU A 7 -15.70 27.74 -28.03
CA LEU A 7 -16.20 27.19 -26.77
C LEU A 7 -16.55 25.71 -26.89
N ASN A 8 -15.57 24.82 -27.09
CA ASN A 8 -15.83 23.37 -27.05
C ASN A 8 -14.66 22.47 -26.57
N HIS A 9 -13.55 23.01 -26.05
CA HIS A 9 -12.45 22.17 -25.54
C HIS A 9 -12.34 22.10 -24.00
N SER A 10 -12.98 23.01 -23.27
CA SER A 10 -12.82 23.11 -21.81
C SER A 10 -13.78 22.22 -21.00
N ALA A 11 -14.81 21.64 -21.63
CA ALA A 11 -15.82 20.85 -20.94
C ALA A 11 -15.40 19.37 -20.73
N LEU A 12 -14.50 18.84 -21.56
CA LEU A 12 -14.00 17.46 -21.43
C LEU A 12 -12.90 17.30 -20.37
N ALA A 13 -12.18 18.37 -20.04
CA ALA A 13 -11.12 18.33 -19.04
C ALA A 13 -11.64 18.36 -17.59
N LEU A 14 -12.84 18.92 -17.37
CA LEU A 14 -13.45 19.02 -16.03
C LEU A 14 -14.18 17.74 -15.58
N SER A 15 -14.59 16.86 -16.51
CA SER A 15 -15.28 15.61 -16.17
C SER A 15 -14.32 14.47 -15.82
N LEU A 16 -13.07 14.52 -16.28
CA LEU A 16 -12.06 13.47 -16.03
C LEU A 16 -11.43 13.56 -14.63
N SER A 17 -11.44 14.74 -14.01
CA SER A 17 -10.83 14.99 -12.69
C SER A 17 -11.70 14.57 -11.50
N ILE A 18 -12.98 14.26 -11.71
CA ILE A 18 -13.90 13.81 -10.65
C ILE A 18 -13.89 12.28 -10.51
N ALA A 19 -13.53 11.54 -11.56
CA ALA A 19 -13.50 10.07 -11.52
C ALA A 19 -12.40 9.51 -10.61
N THR A 20 -11.31 10.25 -10.40
CA THR A 20 -10.18 9.81 -9.56
C THR A 20 -10.43 9.97 -8.05
N SER A 21 -11.44 10.72 -7.61
CA SER A 21 -11.75 10.90 -6.18
C SER A 21 -12.76 9.90 -5.62
N MET A 22 -13.38 9.07 -6.47
CA MET A 22 -14.36 8.06 -6.04
C MET A 22 -13.76 6.68 -5.77
N PHE A 23 -12.44 6.50 -5.97
CA PHE A 23 -11.77 5.32 -5.47
C PHE A 23 -11.69 5.41 -3.94
N SER A 24 -12.55 4.63 -3.29
CA SER A 24 -12.40 4.28 -1.88
C SER A 24 -10.95 3.88 -1.65
N ASN A 25 -10.19 4.75 -0.97
CA ASN A 25 -8.84 4.42 -0.50
C ASN A 25 -9.03 3.40 0.60
N ALA A 26 -9.15 2.13 0.22
CA ALA A 26 -9.16 1.04 1.17
C ALA A 26 -7.84 1.09 1.96
N GLN A 27 -7.96 1.35 3.26
CA GLN A 27 -6.82 1.50 4.14
C GLN A 27 -6.23 0.12 4.42
N ALA A 28 -5.05 -0.15 3.87
CA ALA A 28 -4.21 -1.27 4.28
C ALA A 28 -3.30 -0.82 5.43
N ARG A 29 -3.03 -1.70 6.40
CA ARG A 29 -2.16 -1.40 7.54
C ARG A 29 -1.18 -2.53 7.80
N VAL A 30 0.06 -2.19 8.14
CA VAL A 30 1.03 -3.16 8.65
C VAL A 30 0.66 -3.50 10.09
N TYR A 31 0.57 -4.78 10.41
CA TYR A 31 0.29 -5.26 11.77
C TYR A 31 1.59 -5.48 12.55
N GLU A 32 2.51 -6.25 11.95
CA GLU A 32 3.72 -6.71 12.62
C GLU A 32 4.81 -7.02 11.60
N TYR A 33 6.07 -6.91 12.03
CA TYR A 33 7.23 -7.37 11.29
C TYR A 33 7.85 -8.58 11.98
N THR A 34 8.18 -9.60 11.19
CA THR A 34 8.94 -10.76 11.67
C THR A 34 10.26 -10.89 10.93
N PHE A 35 11.36 -11.10 11.65
CA PHE A 35 12.69 -11.24 11.07
C PHE A 35 13.63 -12.01 11.99
N THR A 36 14.76 -12.45 11.44
CA THR A 36 15.89 -12.96 12.24
C THR A 36 16.86 -11.80 12.48
N ASP A 37 17.22 -11.52 13.74
CA ASP A 37 18.18 -10.45 14.09
C ASP A 37 19.63 -10.87 13.78
N ILE A 38 20.57 -9.94 13.85
CA ILE A 38 22.03 -10.16 13.68
C ILE A 38 22.62 -11.18 14.66
N ASN A 39 21.91 -11.46 15.75
CA ASN A 39 22.28 -12.47 16.74
C ASN A 39 21.66 -13.85 16.46
N GLY A 40 20.99 -14.03 15.32
CA GLY A 40 20.35 -15.30 14.94
C GLY A 40 19.00 -15.58 15.64
N ALA A 41 18.50 -14.66 16.45
CA ALA A 41 17.22 -14.81 17.15
C ALA A 41 16.04 -14.35 16.29
N GLN A 42 14.95 -15.13 16.25
CA GLN A 42 13.71 -14.69 15.62
C GLN A 42 13.03 -13.62 16.49
N LYS A 43 12.63 -12.52 15.86
CA LYS A 43 11.94 -11.39 16.50
C LYS A 43 10.65 -11.08 15.78
N SER A 44 9.68 -10.68 16.58
CA SER A 44 8.36 -10.19 16.18
C SER A 44 8.21 -8.82 16.82
N VAL A 45 8.04 -7.77 16.01
CA VAL A 45 7.94 -6.39 16.50
C VAL A 45 6.74 -5.68 15.89
N PRO A 46 6.05 -4.83 16.66
CA PRO A 46 4.87 -4.12 16.17
C PRO A 46 5.25 -3.14 15.05
N GLU A 47 4.25 -2.72 14.27
CA GLU A 47 4.41 -1.70 13.22
C GLU A 47 5.07 -0.40 13.72
N SER A 48 4.85 -0.04 14.98
CA SER A 48 5.41 1.16 15.62
C SER A 48 6.87 1.04 16.04
N ALA A 49 7.54 -0.08 15.75
CA ALA A 49 8.94 -0.27 16.09
C ALA A 49 9.83 0.77 15.37
N PRO A 50 10.71 1.48 16.10
CA PRO A 50 11.48 2.59 15.52
C PRO A 50 12.56 2.12 14.54
N TYR A 51 13.01 0.87 14.64
CA TYR A 51 13.98 0.29 13.72
C TYR A 51 13.76 -1.22 13.58
N LEU A 52 14.02 -1.72 12.37
CA LEU A 52 14.12 -3.14 12.08
C LEU A 52 15.59 -3.44 11.76
N ASN A 53 16.17 -4.44 12.43
CA ASN A 53 17.56 -4.86 12.19
C ASN A 53 17.61 -6.34 11.73
N PRO A 54 17.05 -6.66 10.55
CA PRO A 54 17.05 -8.02 10.05
C PRO A 54 18.45 -8.42 9.55
N HIS A 55 18.86 -9.63 9.92
CA HIS A 55 19.92 -10.35 9.26
C HIS A 55 19.33 -11.09 8.05
N GLY A 56 19.25 -10.38 6.92
CA GLY A 56 18.64 -10.87 5.68
C GLY A 56 17.23 -10.32 5.47
N ASN A 57 16.31 -11.18 5.03
CA ASN A 57 14.94 -10.79 4.71
C ASN A 57 14.12 -10.54 5.99
N PHE A 58 13.14 -9.64 5.88
CA PHE A 58 12.06 -9.49 6.85
C PHE A 58 10.72 -9.82 6.18
N ASN A 59 9.73 -10.19 6.99
CA ASN A 59 8.35 -10.36 6.55
C ASN A 59 7.47 -9.30 7.23
N ALA A 60 6.51 -8.77 6.49
CA ALA A 60 5.49 -7.86 7.02
C ALA A 60 4.13 -8.56 6.98
N LEU A 61 3.45 -8.60 8.12
CA LEU A 61 2.05 -9.03 8.17
C LEU A 61 1.15 -7.82 7.90
N LEU A 62 0.27 -7.95 6.92
CA LEU A 62 -0.58 -6.87 6.43
C LEU A 62 -2.05 -7.19 6.70
N ILE A 63 -2.80 -6.16 7.06
CA ILE A 63 -4.26 -6.21 7.19
C ILE A 63 -4.86 -5.35 6.09
N GLY A 64 -5.74 -5.94 5.29
CA GLY A 64 -6.53 -5.26 4.26
C GLY A 64 -7.95 -5.79 4.21
N GLY A 65 -8.77 -5.22 3.33
CA GLY A 65 -10.13 -5.70 3.09
C GLY A 65 -10.18 -6.89 2.13
N LEU A 66 -11.32 -7.59 2.14
CA LEU A 66 -11.62 -8.65 1.17
C LEU A 66 -11.65 -8.08 -0.26
N ASP A 67 -11.20 -8.87 -1.23
CA ASP A 67 -11.13 -8.54 -2.66
C ASP A 67 -10.19 -7.37 -2.99
N GLN A 68 -9.18 -7.14 -2.14
CA GLN A 68 -8.19 -6.07 -2.33
C GLN A 68 -6.80 -6.63 -2.60
N GLN A 69 -6.00 -5.86 -3.32
CA GLN A 69 -4.55 -6.06 -3.41
C GLN A 69 -3.86 -4.93 -2.66
N ILE A 70 -2.76 -5.24 -1.98
CA ILE A 70 -1.96 -4.26 -1.27
C ILE A 70 -0.64 -4.09 -2.00
N ARG A 71 -0.31 -2.85 -2.40
CA ARG A 71 1.03 -2.50 -2.85
C ARG A 71 1.89 -2.14 -1.64
N LEU A 72 2.97 -2.89 -1.44
CA LEU A 72 4.00 -2.59 -0.46
C LEU A 72 5.16 -1.89 -1.15
N THR A 73 5.58 -0.75 -0.64
CA THR A 73 6.75 -0.02 -1.14
C THR A 73 7.67 0.29 0.03
N VAL A 74 8.94 -0.08 -0.09
CA VAL A 74 9.98 0.30 0.86
C VAL A 74 10.68 1.52 0.29
N THR A 75 10.70 2.60 1.06
CA THR A 75 11.36 3.85 0.69
C THR A 75 12.62 4.05 1.51
N ARG A 76 13.60 4.74 0.94
CA ARG A 76 14.75 5.24 1.69
C ARG A 76 14.39 6.56 2.37
N ASP A 77 14.59 6.66 3.67
CA ASP A 77 14.23 7.87 4.43
C ASP A 77 14.92 9.16 3.93
N ALA A 78 16.16 9.05 3.43
CA ALA A 78 16.94 10.20 3.00
C ALA A 78 16.32 10.98 1.82
N ASP A 79 15.63 10.30 0.92
CA ASP A 79 15.13 10.87 -0.35
C ASP A 79 13.70 10.43 -0.70
N ASN A 80 13.05 9.63 0.15
CA ASN A 80 11.76 8.97 -0.10
C ASN A 80 11.71 8.14 -1.40
N SER A 81 12.86 7.80 -1.97
CA SER A 81 12.92 6.99 -3.19
C SER A 81 12.51 5.54 -2.90
N ALA A 82 11.74 4.94 -3.80
CA ALA A 82 11.37 3.54 -3.70
C ALA A 82 12.60 2.64 -3.94
N VAL A 83 13.00 1.91 -2.89
CA VAL A 83 14.08 0.91 -2.94
C VAL A 83 13.54 -0.45 -3.37
N TYR A 84 12.30 -0.76 -3.00
CA TYR A 84 11.62 -1.99 -3.35
C TYR A 84 10.11 -1.74 -3.46
N SER A 85 9.44 -2.44 -4.38
CA SER A 85 7.97 -2.43 -4.44
C SER A 85 7.47 -3.80 -4.89
N THR A 86 6.42 -4.28 -4.23
CA THR A 86 5.71 -5.50 -4.60
C THR A 86 4.22 -5.33 -4.36
N THR A 87 3.40 -6.14 -5.00
CA THR A 87 1.94 -6.15 -4.80
C THR A 87 1.52 -7.54 -4.38
N THR A 88 0.69 -7.64 -3.34
CA THR A 88 0.14 -8.91 -2.89
C THR A 88 -0.81 -9.50 -3.93
N SER A 89 -1.09 -10.81 -3.81
CA SER A 89 -2.27 -11.39 -4.42
C SER A 89 -3.56 -10.78 -3.84
N ILE A 90 -4.70 -11.07 -4.46
CA ILE A 90 -6.01 -10.63 -3.98
C ILE A 90 -6.28 -11.30 -2.63
N ILE A 91 -6.64 -10.50 -1.63
CA ILE A 91 -7.04 -10.98 -0.31
C ILE A 91 -8.39 -11.68 -0.43
N SER A 92 -8.41 -12.95 -0.05
CA SER A 92 -9.57 -13.82 -0.09
C SER A 92 -10.05 -14.18 1.32
N VAL A 93 -11.14 -14.95 1.40
CA VAL A 93 -11.65 -15.47 2.67
C VAL A 93 -10.69 -16.45 3.36
N ASP A 94 -9.79 -17.07 2.61
CA ASP A 94 -8.79 -17.99 3.14
C ASP A 94 -7.65 -17.26 3.86
N ASP A 95 -7.44 -15.98 3.56
CA ASP A 95 -6.38 -15.14 4.15
C ASP A 95 -6.78 -14.52 5.50
N ARG A 96 -7.93 -14.91 6.06
CA ARG A 96 -8.41 -14.40 7.34
C ARG A 96 -7.45 -14.78 8.46
N ILE A 97 -7.11 -13.80 9.31
CA ILE A 97 -6.42 -14.08 10.58
C ILE A 97 -7.37 -14.91 11.44
N SER A 98 -7.09 -16.21 11.53
CA SER A 98 -7.83 -17.13 12.38
C SER A 98 -7.38 -16.92 13.82
N SER A 99 -8.29 -16.48 14.68
CA SER A 99 -8.07 -16.62 16.12
C SER A 99 -8.30 -18.10 16.43
N ALA A 100 -7.21 -18.85 16.64
CA ALA A 100 -7.30 -20.16 17.25
C ALA A 100 -7.91 -19.96 18.65
N ARG A 101 -9.12 -20.48 18.84
CA ARG A 101 -9.82 -20.49 20.11
C ARG A 101 -9.47 -21.76 20.87
#